data_AF-A0A022ML58-F1
#
_entry.id   AF-A0A022ML58-F1
#
_cell.length_a   1.000
_cell.length_b   1.000
_cell.length_c   1.000
_cell.angle_alpha   90.00
_cell.angle_beta   90.00
_cell.angle_gamma   90.00
#
_symmetry.space_group_name_H-M   'P 1'
#
loop_
_entity.id
_entity.type
_entity.pdbx_description
1 polymer ?
#
loop_
_entity_poly.entity_id
_entity_poly.type
_entity_poly.pdbx_seq_one_letter_code
_entity_poly.pdbx_strand_id
1 'polypeptide(L)'
;RTPRALGLARALERRGAPVVNSAAATALCQDRTAMAEHARRAGLPFAATRTLATLAELAAGPPLSAPVVIKSRHSRRHDLVARVDGAAPLARLAAAHPREPVVVQDFAPNNGWDHKLWVVGDRLFAALRRSELSPEGRGPTVPLAADALPPGWAALAHRVGEVFALEVYGVDIIDRGDGTALIVDINAFPGARGQAGAPEALAALALSAAATARRRPVTVTAPGSTSLPARPASPA
;
A
#
# COMPACT_ATOMS: atom_id res chain seq x y z
N ARG A 1 -0.66 1.33 8.91
CA ARG A 1 -0.90 2.37 9.96
C ARG A 1 -1.69 1.72 11.09
N THR A 2 -1.79 2.34 12.28
CA THR A 2 -2.57 1.73 13.36
C THR A 2 -4.07 1.89 13.13
N PRO A 3 -4.92 1.00 13.67
CA PRO A 3 -6.38 1.15 13.61
C PRO A 3 -6.88 2.49 14.16
N ARG A 4 -6.27 2.97 15.25
CA ARG A 4 -6.58 4.28 15.84
C ARG A 4 -6.30 5.45 14.89
N ALA A 5 -5.17 5.41 14.16
CA ALA A 5 -4.83 6.43 13.17
C ALA A 5 -5.84 6.45 12.00
N LEU A 6 -6.25 5.28 11.51
CA LEU A 6 -7.30 5.18 10.49
C LEU A 6 -8.66 5.68 11.00
N GLY A 7 -9.01 5.36 12.24
CA GLY A 7 -10.23 5.86 12.87
C GLY A 7 -10.25 7.39 12.96
N LEU A 8 -9.13 8.00 13.37
CA LEU A 8 -8.97 9.45 13.40
C LEU A 8 -9.07 10.07 11.99
N ALA A 9 -8.36 9.50 11.01
CA ALA A 9 -8.43 9.94 9.61
C ALA A 9 -9.87 9.97 9.10
N ARG A 10 -10.64 8.88 9.26
CA ARG A 10 -12.06 8.83 8.88
C ARG A 10 -12.90 9.89 9.59
N ALA A 11 -12.61 10.14 10.86
CA ALA A 11 -13.34 11.12 11.67
C ALA A 11 -13.04 12.57 11.22
N LEU A 12 -11.84 12.85 10.73
CA LEU A 12 -11.44 14.12 10.15
C LEU A 12 -12.06 14.32 8.77
N GLU A 13 -12.02 13.29 7.90
CA GLU A 13 -12.67 13.32 6.58
C GLU A 13 -14.18 13.63 6.70
N ARG A 14 -14.89 12.98 7.64
CA ARG A 14 -16.32 13.25 7.88
C ARG A 14 -16.61 14.70 8.34
N ARG A 15 -15.60 15.40 8.87
CA ARG A 15 -15.70 16.81 9.26
C ARG A 15 -15.25 17.76 8.15
N GLY A 16 -15.00 17.25 6.95
CA GLY A 16 -14.54 18.02 5.80
C GLY A 16 -13.07 18.41 5.86
N ALA A 17 -12.30 17.88 6.82
CA ALA A 17 -10.86 18.14 6.87
C ALA A 17 -10.14 17.35 5.76
N PRO A 18 -9.18 17.95 5.04
CA PRO A 18 -8.37 17.23 4.09
C PRO A 18 -7.48 16.21 4.81
N VAL A 19 -7.40 15.00 4.27
CA VAL A 19 -6.57 13.90 4.80
C VAL A 19 -5.78 13.27 3.65
N VAL A 20 -4.46 13.21 3.81
CA VAL A 20 -3.54 12.68 2.81
C VAL A 20 -2.77 11.48 3.38
N ASN A 21 -2.86 10.28 2.80
CA ASN A 21 -3.89 9.85 1.85
C ASN A 21 -5.23 9.65 2.55
N SER A 22 -6.31 9.46 1.78
CA SER A 22 -7.61 9.12 2.37
C SER A 22 -7.52 7.87 3.26
N ALA A 23 -8.39 7.79 4.26
CA ALA A 23 -8.46 6.65 5.15
C ALA A 23 -8.83 5.36 4.41
N ALA A 24 -9.63 5.47 3.34
CA ALA A 24 -10.00 4.35 2.48
C ALA A 24 -8.78 3.82 1.69
N ALA A 25 -8.06 4.71 0.98
CA ALA A 25 -6.86 4.34 0.23
C ALA A 25 -5.76 3.76 1.15
N THR A 26 -5.60 4.37 2.34
CA THR A 26 -4.66 3.88 3.35
C THR A 26 -5.05 2.50 3.89
N ALA A 27 -6.34 2.23 4.09
CA ALA A 27 -6.83 0.93 4.56
C ALA A 27 -6.69 -0.15 3.47
N LEU A 28 -6.95 0.20 2.20
CA LEU A 28 -6.74 -0.70 1.06
C LEU A 28 -5.30 -1.20 1.00
N CYS A 29 -4.33 -0.32 1.20
CA CYS A 29 -2.91 -0.71 1.23
C CYS A 29 -2.47 -1.41 2.53
N GLN A 30 -3.34 -1.57 3.53
CA GLN A 30 -3.01 -2.37 4.72
C GLN A 30 -3.37 -3.83 4.57
N ASP A 31 -4.36 -4.16 3.75
CA ASP A 31 -4.73 -5.53 3.49
C ASP A 31 -4.07 -6.00 2.19
N ARG A 32 -3.04 -6.84 2.30
CA ARG A 32 -2.27 -7.32 1.15
C ARG A 32 -3.11 -8.17 0.19
N THR A 33 -4.19 -8.79 0.68
CA THR A 33 -5.16 -9.47 -0.19
C THR A 33 -5.88 -8.46 -1.07
N ALA A 34 -6.51 -7.45 -0.44
CA ALA A 34 -7.25 -6.42 -1.17
C ALA A 34 -6.34 -5.60 -2.09
N MET A 35 -5.12 -5.30 -1.63
CA MET A 35 -4.10 -4.62 -2.42
C MET A 35 -3.73 -5.40 -3.69
N ALA A 36 -3.40 -6.68 -3.55
CA ALA A 36 -2.99 -7.51 -4.68
C ALA A 36 -4.13 -7.69 -5.70
N GLU A 37 -5.35 -7.93 -5.22
CA GLU A 37 -6.52 -8.02 -6.08
C GLU A 37 -6.80 -6.72 -6.83
N HIS A 38 -6.69 -5.59 -6.14
CA HIS A 38 -6.88 -4.27 -6.75
C HIS A 38 -5.83 -3.97 -7.81
N ALA A 39 -4.56 -4.26 -7.52
CA ALA A 39 -3.48 -4.12 -8.48
C ALA A 39 -3.68 -5.00 -9.73
N ARG A 40 -4.06 -6.27 -9.52
CA ARG A 40 -4.32 -7.21 -10.62
C ARG A 40 -5.49 -6.77 -11.49
N ARG A 41 -6.60 -6.31 -10.91
CA ARG A 41 -7.74 -5.77 -11.67
C ARG A 41 -7.36 -4.56 -12.52
N ALA A 42 -6.43 -3.74 -12.03
CA ALA A 42 -5.91 -2.60 -12.76
C ALA A 42 -4.79 -2.96 -13.76
N GLY A 43 -4.43 -4.24 -13.93
CA GLY A 43 -3.37 -4.68 -14.82
C GLY A 43 -1.96 -4.20 -14.40
N LEU A 44 -1.74 -3.94 -13.11
CA LEU A 44 -0.40 -3.68 -12.60
C LEU A 44 0.40 -5.00 -12.50
N PRO A 45 1.72 -4.99 -12.78
CA PRO A 45 2.57 -6.16 -12.66
C PRO A 45 2.86 -6.47 -11.18
N PHE A 46 1.86 -7.00 -10.48
CA PHE A 46 1.91 -7.29 -9.05
C PHE A 46 2.12 -8.80 -8.83
N ALA A 47 2.91 -9.16 -7.81
CA ALA A 47 3.18 -10.54 -7.45
C ALA A 47 1.89 -11.34 -7.24
N ALA A 48 1.78 -12.51 -7.89
CA ALA A 48 0.66 -13.41 -7.71
C ALA A 48 0.52 -13.74 -6.21
N THR A 49 -0.65 -13.48 -5.64
CA THR A 49 -0.86 -13.49 -4.19
C THR A 49 -2.03 -14.40 -3.85
N ARG A 50 -1.76 -15.43 -3.04
CA ARG A 50 -2.76 -16.31 -2.45
C ARG A 50 -2.98 -15.95 -0.98
N THR A 51 -4.22 -16.00 -0.51
CA THR A 51 -4.57 -15.66 0.88
C THR A 51 -5.03 -16.89 1.63
N LEU A 52 -4.54 -17.07 2.85
CA LEU A 52 -4.96 -18.13 3.76
C LEU A 52 -5.44 -17.50 5.06
N ALA A 53 -6.46 -18.12 5.69
CA ALA A 53 -7.01 -17.58 6.92
C ALA A 53 -6.00 -17.67 8.06
N THR A 54 -5.16 -18.72 8.06
CA THR A 54 -4.11 -18.92 9.05
C THR A 54 -2.85 -19.55 8.46
N LEU A 55 -1.72 -19.35 9.13
CA LEU A 55 -0.47 -20.01 8.75
C LEU A 55 -0.49 -21.53 9.02
N ALA A 56 -1.22 -21.98 10.05
CA ALA A 56 -1.42 -23.42 10.30
C ALA A 56 -2.18 -24.10 9.15
N GLU A 57 -3.19 -23.44 8.59
CA GLU A 57 -3.90 -23.92 7.39
C GLU A 57 -2.95 -24.07 6.20
N LEU A 58 -2.06 -23.09 5.97
CA LEU A 58 -1.05 -23.20 4.92
C LEU A 58 -0.12 -24.41 5.12
N ALA A 59 0.30 -24.67 6.36
CA ALA A 59 1.20 -25.76 6.68
C ALA A 59 0.53 -27.15 6.60
N ALA A 60 -0.77 -27.24 6.86
CA ALA A 60 -1.56 -28.46 6.72
C ALA A 60 -2.04 -28.71 5.28
N GLY A 61 -1.90 -27.72 4.41
CA GLY A 61 -2.32 -27.78 3.00
C GLY A 61 -1.37 -28.57 2.10
N PRO A 62 -1.61 -28.55 0.78
CA PRO A 62 -0.76 -29.21 -0.19
C PRO A 62 0.67 -28.63 -0.19
N PRO A 63 1.68 -29.40 -0.62
CA PRO A 63 3.06 -28.92 -0.72
C PRO A 63 3.16 -27.65 -1.56
N LEU A 64 3.97 -26.69 -1.09
CA LEU A 64 4.25 -25.46 -1.81
C LEU A 64 5.34 -25.68 -2.86
N SER A 65 5.20 -25.05 -4.02
CA SER A 65 6.28 -24.88 -4.99
C SER A 65 7.29 -23.86 -4.46
N ALA A 66 8.16 -24.32 -3.56
CA ALA A 66 9.16 -23.48 -2.91
C ALA A 66 10.30 -23.06 -3.87
N PRO A 67 10.98 -21.93 -3.60
CA PRO A 67 10.77 -21.02 -2.47
C PRO A 67 9.56 -20.10 -2.64
N VAL A 68 8.91 -19.77 -1.52
CA VAL A 68 7.83 -18.77 -1.46
C VAL A 68 8.15 -17.67 -0.45
N VAL A 69 7.48 -16.54 -0.57
CA VAL A 69 7.45 -15.47 0.43
C VAL A 69 6.09 -15.48 1.13
N ILE A 70 6.12 -15.62 2.44
CA ILE A 70 4.94 -15.57 3.31
C ILE A 70 4.95 -14.24 4.04
N LYS A 71 3.86 -13.49 3.92
CA LYS A 71 3.67 -12.22 4.60
C LYS A 71 2.40 -12.25 5.45
N SER A 72 2.38 -11.57 6.58
CA SER A 72 1.12 -11.24 7.25
C SER A 72 0.18 -10.57 6.25
N ARG A 73 -1.10 -10.98 6.26
CA ARG A 73 -2.12 -10.35 5.40
C ARG A 73 -2.24 -8.86 5.68
N HIS A 74 -2.29 -8.49 6.96
CA HIS A 74 -2.42 -7.11 7.37
C HIS A 74 -1.07 -6.48 7.69
N SER A 75 -0.68 -5.49 6.89
CA SER A 75 0.55 -4.72 7.03
C SER A 75 0.55 -3.90 8.31
N ARG A 76 1.51 -4.18 9.19
CA ARG A 76 1.69 -3.51 10.49
C ARG A 76 3.17 -3.49 10.87
N ARG A 77 3.49 -2.76 11.93
CA ARG A 77 4.86 -2.75 12.45
C ARG A 77 5.21 -4.16 12.95
N HIS A 78 6.35 -4.70 12.51
CA HIS A 78 6.82 -6.05 12.87
C HIS A 78 5.88 -7.17 12.41
N ASP A 79 5.20 -6.97 11.29
CA ASP A 79 4.44 -8.02 10.65
C ASP A 79 5.36 -9.11 10.07
N LEU A 80 4.81 -10.29 9.86
CA LEU A 80 5.57 -11.42 9.34
C LEU A 80 5.93 -11.15 7.88
N VAL A 81 7.21 -11.32 7.54
CA VAL A 81 7.72 -11.42 6.16
C VAL A 81 8.84 -12.44 6.19
N ALA A 82 8.64 -13.60 5.54
CA ALA A 82 9.60 -14.70 5.57
C ALA A 82 9.71 -15.39 4.21
N ARG A 83 10.94 -15.67 3.79
CA ARG A 83 11.22 -16.63 2.73
C ARG A 83 11.15 -18.03 3.32
N VAL A 84 10.45 -18.93 2.63
CA VAL A 84 10.27 -20.33 3.03
C VAL A 84 10.71 -21.23 1.89
N ASP A 85 11.81 -21.94 2.11
CA ASP A 85 12.44 -22.81 1.12
C ASP A 85 11.89 -24.25 1.10
N GLY A 86 10.93 -24.58 1.98
CA GLY A 86 10.32 -25.91 1.98
C GLY A 86 9.47 -26.20 3.22
N ALA A 87 9.08 -27.47 3.37
CA ALA A 87 8.13 -27.91 4.41
C ALA A 87 8.65 -27.72 5.84
N ALA A 88 9.94 -28.00 6.11
CA ALA A 88 10.48 -27.89 7.46
C ALA A 88 10.52 -26.43 7.99
N PRO A 89 11.02 -25.43 7.22
CA PRO A 89 10.88 -24.02 7.59
C PRO A 89 9.42 -23.57 7.74
N LEU A 90 8.51 -24.04 6.86
CA LEU A 90 7.08 -23.73 6.95
C LEU A 90 6.48 -24.23 8.28
N ALA A 91 6.77 -25.47 8.66
CA ALA A 91 6.26 -26.06 9.90
C ALA A 91 6.75 -25.28 11.14
N ARG A 92 8.02 -24.86 11.16
CA ARG A 92 8.55 -24.01 12.25
C ARG A 92 7.84 -22.66 12.32
N LEU A 93 7.62 -22.02 11.17
CA LEU A 93 6.93 -20.74 11.11
C LEU A 93 5.47 -20.86 11.58
N ALA A 94 4.77 -21.92 11.16
CA ALA A 94 3.41 -22.22 11.57
C ALA A 94 3.31 -22.52 13.07
N ALA A 95 4.29 -23.22 13.65
CA ALA A 95 4.33 -23.45 15.11
C ALA A 95 4.48 -22.15 15.89
N ALA A 96 5.28 -21.19 15.38
CA ALA A 96 5.48 -19.89 16.02
C ALA A 96 4.28 -18.94 15.87
N HIS A 97 3.56 -19.00 14.74
CA HIS A 97 2.49 -18.07 14.40
C HIS A 97 1.22 -18.75 13.85
N PRO A 98 0.64 -19.76 14.56
CA PRO A 98 -0.34 -20.67 13.97
C PRO A 98 -1.61 -20.00 13.48
N ARG A 99 -2.03 -18.90 14.14
CA ARG A 99 -3.27 -18.18 13.84
C ARG A 99 -3.07 -16.93 12.98
N GLU A 100 -1.83 -16.63 12.56
CA GLU A 100 -1.57 -15.42 11.77
C GLU A 100 -2.21 -15.56 10.37
N PRO A 101 -3.10 -14.64 9.97
CA PRO A 101 -3.59 -14.60 8.60
C PRO A 101 -2.46 -14.17 7.66
N VAL A 102 -2.28 -14.90 6.57
CA VAL A 102 -1.12 -14.71 5.69
C VAL A 102 -1.50 -14.62 4.23
N VAL A 103 -0.63 -13.96 3.47
CA VAL A 103 -0.56 -14.06 2.03
C VAL A 103 0.73 -14.77 1.62
N VAL A 104 0.65 -15.51 0.52
CA VAL A 104 1.76 -16.28 -0.06
C VAL A 104 1.98 -15.79 -1.49
N GLN A 105 3.23 -15.50 -1.80
CA GLN A 105 3.71 -15.08 -3.12
C GLN A 105 4.88 -15.97 -3.54
N ASP A 106 5.01 -16.26 -4.83
CA ASP A 106 6.22 -16.94 -5.33
C ASP A 106 7.44 -16.08 -5.05
N PHE A 107 8.54 -16.70 -4.63
CA PHE A 107 9.79 -15.97 -4.48
C PHE A 107 10.34 -15.63 -5.87
N ALA A 108 10.47 -14.33 -6.14
CA ALA A 108 11.13 -13.83 -7.34
C ALA A 108 12.63 -13.63 -7.04
N PRO A 109 13.53 -14.41 -7.67
CA PRO A 109 14.96 -14.18 -7.54
C PRO A 109 15.34 -12.78 -8.03
N ASN A 110 16.28 -12.15 -7.32
CA ASN A 110 16.89 -10.89 -7.72
C ASN A 110 18.39 -10.92 -7.44
N ASN A 111 19.09 -9.87 -7.84
CA ASN A 111 20.53 -9.69 -7.59
C ASN A 111 20.86 -9.35 -6.11
N GLY A 112 19.95 -9.62 -5.18
CA GLY A 112 20.06 -9.27 -3.76
C GLY A 112 19.57 -7.86 -3.41
N TRP A 113 19.10 -7.08 -4.38
CA TRP A 113 18.61 -5.71 -4.17
C TRP A 113 17.14 -5.55 -4.59
N ASP A 114 16.38 -4.92 -3.69
CA ASP A 114 15.02 -4.48 -3.93
C ASP A 114 15.05 -2.99 -4.30
N HIS A 115 14.29 -2.61 -5.32
CA HIS A 115 14.10 -1.21 -5.66
C HIS A 115 12.96 -0.65 -4.82
N LYS A 116 13.25 0.44 -4.11
CA LYS A 116 12.27 1.14 -3.29
C LYS A 116 12.02 2.49 -3.91
N LEU A 117 10.81 2.67 -4.41
CA LEU A 117 10.35 3.92 -4.98
C LEU A 117 9.42 4.61 -3.99
N TRP A 118 9.49 5.93 -3.92
CA TRP A 118 8.59 6.77 -3.16
C TRP A 118 8.04 7.86 -4.05
N VAL A 119 6.76 8.16 -3.90
CA VAL A 119 6.13 9.29 -4.57
C VAL A 119 5.49 10.19 -3.52
N VAL A 120 5.73 11.49 -3.66
CA VAL A 120 5.15 12.54 -2.81
C VAL A 120 4.65 13.65 -3.73
N GLY A 121 3.34 13.72 -3.93
CA GLY A 121 2.73 14.52 -4.98
C GLY A 121 3.17 14.02 -6.35
N ASP A 122 3.84 14.88 -7.11
CA ASP A 122 4.42 14.61 -8.42
C ASP A 122 5.90 14.16 -8.35
N ARG A 123 6.54 14.24 -7.18
CA ARG A 123 7.97 13.97 -7.02
C ARG A 123 8.23 12.51 -6.73
N LEU A 124 9.11 11.91 -7.53
CA LEU A 124 9.59 10.54 -7.35
C LEU A 124 10.99 10.51 -6.72
N PHE A 125 11.18 9.61 -5.76
CA PHE A 125 12.45 9.31 -5.12
C PHE A 125 12.71 7.81 -5.21
N ALA A 126 13.96 7.39 -5.32
CA ALA A 126 14.31 5.99 -5.43
C ALA A 126 15.57 5.63 -4.63
N ALA A 127 15.65 4.37 -4.23
CA ALA A 127 16.84 3.79 -3.65
C ALA A 127 16.86 2.29 -3.87
N LEU A 128 18.06 1.73 -3.85
CA LEU A 128 18.27 0.30 -3.72
C LEU A 128 18.40 -0.04 -2.23
N ARG A 129 17.74 -1.11 -1.82
CA ARG A 129 17.92 -1.71 -0.51
C ARG A 129 18.28 -3.17 -0.68
N ARG A 130 19.24 -3.64 0.10
CA ARG A 130 19.50 -5.07 0.17
C ARG A 130 18.20 -5.76 0.62
N SER A 131 17.82 -6.79 -0.12
CA SER A 131 16.55 -7.47 0.10
C SER A 131 16.45 -7.96 1.54
N GLU A 132 15.28 -7.79 2.16
CA GLU A 132 15.05 -8.31 3.52
C GLU A 132 15.15 -9.85 3.59
N LEU A 133 15.08 -10.49 2.43
CA LEU A 133 15.19 -11.94 2.24
C LEU A 133 16.62 -12.37 1.83
N SER A 134 17.57 -11.43 1.76
CA SER A 134 18.97 -11.73 1.47
C SER A 134 19.62 -12.49 2.63
N PRO A 135 20.37 -13.58 2.36
CA PRO A 135 21.08 -14.33 3.40
C PRO A 135 22.19 -13.50 4.08
N GLU A 136 22.65 -12.43 3.43
CA GLU A 136 23.67 -11.51 3.95
C GLU A 136 23.06 -10.41 4.87
N GLY A 137 21.75 -10.47 5.14
CA GLY A 137 21.06 -9.57 6.06
C GLY A 137 20.77 -8.17 5.50
N ARG A 138 20.48 -7.21 6.38
CA ARG A 138 20.12 -5.84 5.99
C ARG A 138 21.38 -5.02 5.69
N GLY A 139 21.48 -4.53 4.46
CA GLY A 139 22.53 -3.63 3.98
C GLY A 139 22.13 -2.15 4.02
N PRO A 140 23.06 -1.24 3.66
CA PRO A 140 22.74 0.18 3.57
C PRO A 140 21.69 0.46 2.49
N THR A 141 20.94 1.55 2.67
CA THR A 141 20.12 2.10 1.58
C THR A 141 21.05 2.88 0.65
N VAL A 142 21.10 2.48 -0.61
CA VAL A 142 21.91 3.15 -1.64
C VAL A 142 20.99 4.08 -2.43
N PRO A 143 21.20 5.41 -2.41
CA PRO A 143 20.39 6.33 -3.21
C PRO A 143 20.41 5.95 -4.69
N LEU A 144 19.27 6.08 -5.35
CA LEU A 144 19.13 5.87 -6.79
C LEU A 144 18.44 7.10 -7.37
N ALA A 145 19.08 7.73 -8.35
CA ALA A 145 18.46 8.86 -9.05
C ALA A 145 17.25 8.37 -9.85
N ALA A 146 16.19 9.17 -9.93
CA ALA A 146 14.95 8.78 -10.60
C ALA A 146 15.14 8.53 -12.11
N ASP A 147 16.08 9.23 -12.75
CA ASP A 147 16.48 9.07 -14.15
C ASP A 147 17.36 7.83 -14.39
N ALA A 148 17.92 7.24 -13.34
CA ALA A 148 18.66 5.98 -13.39
C ALA A 148 17.74 4.74 -13.23
N LEU A 149 16.43 4.93 -13.06
CA LEU A 149 15.47 3.83 -13.05
C LEU A 149 15.35 3.20 -14.45
N PRO A 150 15.08 1.88 -14.54
CA PRO A 150 14.80 1.28 -15.83
C PRO A 150 13.60 1.94 -16.55
N PRO A 151 13.59 1.94 -17.89
CA PRO A 151 12.53 2.59 -18.66
C PRO A 151 11.12 2.20 -18.21
N GLY A 152 10.24 3.20 -18.06
CA GLY A 152 8.84 2.99 -17.68
C GLY A 152 8.58 2.80 -16.18
N TRP A 153 9.60 2.59 -15.34
CA TRP A 153 9.40 2.35 -13.91
C TRP A 153 8.86 3.58 -13.17
N ALA A 154 9.30 4.78 -13.55
CA ALA A 154 8.75 6.02 -13.01
C ALA A 154 7.26 6.17 -13.35
N ALA A 155 6.90 5.94 -14.62
CA ALA A 155 5.50 5.96 -15.06
C ALA A 155 4.66 4.88 -14.35
N LEU A 156 5.21 3.68 -14.15
CA LEU A 156 4.57 2.62 -13.38
C LEU A 156 4.31 3.06 -11.94
N ALA A 157 5.27 3.69 -11.27
CA ALA A 157 5.09 4.20 -9.92
C ALA A 157 3.97 5.23 -9.86
N HIS A 158 3.93 6.21 -10.78
CA HIS A 158 2.82 7.18 -10.85
C HIS A 158 1.47 6.51 -11.10
N ARG A 159 1.41 5.52 -11.99
CA ARG A 159 0.20 4.73 -12.25
C ARG A 159 -0.29 3.99 -11.01
N VAL A 160 0.60 3.53 -10.13
CA VAL A 160 0.21 2.97 -8.82
C VAL A 160 -0.53 4.02 -8.00
N GLY A 161 -0.03 5.26 -7.93
CA GLY A 161 -0.70 6.36 -7.23
C GLY A 161 -2.11 6.62 -7.76
N GLU A 162 -2.28 6.66 -9.08
CA GLU A 162 -3.57 6.84 -9.73
C GLU A 162 -4.55 5.70 -9.40
N VAL A 163 -4.10 4.44 -9.55
CA VAL A 163 -4.92 3.25 -9.32
C VAL A 163 -5.36 3.15 -7.86
N PHE A 164 -4.48 3.49 -6.92
CA PHE A 164 -4.76 3.37 -5.47
C PHE A 164 -5.25 4.67 -4.83
N ALA A 165 -5.40 5.75 -5.60
CA ALA A 165 -5.71 7.09 -5.10
C ALA A 165 -4.77 7.54 -3.97
N LEU A 166 -3.46 7.48 -4.23
CA LEU A 166 -2.39 7.84 -3.30
C LEU A 166 -1.61 9.05 -3.81
N GLU A 167 -1.34 10.00 -2.93
CA GLU A 167 -0.48 11.17 -3.15
C GLU A 167 0.86 11.04 -2.41
N VAL A 168 0.92 10.26 -1.32
CA VAL A 168 2.16 9.91 -0.62
C VAL A 168 2.25 8.40 -0.50
N TYR A 169 3.20 7.76 -1.15
CA TYR A 169 3.28 6.29 -1.11
C TYR A 169 4.66 5.77 -1.44
N GLY A 170 4.86 4.48 -1.19
CA GLY A 170 6.03 3.74 -1.61
C GLY A 170 5.64 2.49 -2.36
N VAL A 171 6.46 2.11 -3.33
CA VAL A 171 6.30 0.91 -4.16
C VAL A 171 7.58 0.11 -4.03
N ASP A 172 7.46 -1.12 -3.57
CA ASP A 172 8.58 -2.06 -3.46
C ASP A 172 8.56 -2.94 -4.71
N ILE A 173 9.64 -2.88 -5.49
CA ILE A 173 9.77 -3.50 -6.82
C ILE A 173 10.96 -4.44 -6.83
N ILE A 174 10.74 -5.64 -7.37
CA ILE A 174 11.79 -6.58 -7.76
C ILE A 174 12.03 -6.44 -9.26
N ASP A 175 13.30 -6.31 -9.65
CA ASP A 175 13.72 -6.46 -11.04
C ASP A 175 13.75 -7.94 -11.40
N ARG A 176 12.93 -8.36 -12.37
CA ARG A 176 12.85 -9.74 -12.87
C ARG A 176 13.90 -10.04 -13.95
N GLY A 177 14.75 -9.08 -14.28
CA GLY A 177 15.64 -9.12 -15.43
C GLY A 177 15.07 -8.29 -16.58
N ASP A 178 15.98 -7.82 -17.45
CA ASP A 178 15.67 -7.06 -18.66
C ASP A 178 14.78 -5.82 -18.43
N GLY A 179 14.84 -5.25 -17.21
CA GLY A 179 14.03 -4.08 -16.83
C GLY A 179 12.56 -4.40 -16.54
N THR A 180 12.19 -5.67 -16.37
CA THR A 180 10.81 -6.07 -16.07
C THR A 180 10.50 -5.89 -14.59
N ALA A 181 9.64 -4.93 -14.27
CA ALA A 181 9.22 -4.65 -12.90
C ALA A 181 8.22 -5.69 -12.36
N LEU A 182 8.44 -6.16 -11.13
CA LEU A 182 7.45 -6.87 -10.33
C LEU A 182 7.19 -6.12 -9.02
N ILE A 183 5.97 -5.61 -8.83
CA ILE A 183 5.56 -4.98 -7.58
C ILE A 183 5.27 -6.08 -6.54
N VAL A 184 5.88 -5.96 -5.35
CA VAL A 184 5.72 -6.93 -4.26
C VAL A 184 5.03 -6.39 -3.02
N ASP A 185 5.00 -5.06 -2.84
CA ASP A 185 4.23 -4.39 -1.78
C ASP A 185 4.00 -2.92 -2.16
N ILE A 186 2.91 -2.33 -1.68
CA ILE A 186 2.61 -0.90 -1.80
C ILE A 186 2.32 -0.35 -0.40
N ASN A 187 3.02 0.70 -0.01
CA ASN A 187 2.84 1.33 1.29
C ASN A 187 2.21 2.71 1.12
N ALA A 188 1.02 2.91 1.70
CA ALA A 188 0.30 4.18 1.61
C ALA A 188 0.90 5.34 2.42
N PHE A 189 1.92 5.12 3.26
CA PHE A 189 2.70 6.21 3.86
C PHE A 189 4.00 5.65 4.47
N PRO A 190 5.00 5.36 3.63
CA PRO A 190 6.28 4.83 4.07
C PRO A 190 7.11 5.92 4.76
N GLY A 191 8.14 5.50 5.50
CA GLY A 191 9.22 6.41 5.86
C GLY A 191 10.21 6.56 4.71
N ALA A 192 10.43 7.80 4.24
CA ALA A 192 11.42 8.14 3.21
C ALA A 192 12.76 8.62 3.82
N ARG A 193 13.23 7.94 4.86
CA ARG A 193 14.49 8.31 5.54
C ARG A 193 15.67 8.25 4.56
N GLY A 194 16.51 9.28 4.59
CA GLY A 194 17.69 9.40 3.72
C GLY A 194 17.40 9.89 2.30
N GLN A 195 16.16 10.24 1.98
CA GLN A 195 15.80 10.82 0.68
C GLN A 195 15.82 12.35 0.76
N ALA A 196 16.84 12.96 0.16
CA ALA A 196 16.96 14.41 0.09
C ALA A 196 15.77 15.00 -0.68
N GLY A 197 15.16 16.07 -0.16
CA GLY A 197 14.01 16.73 -0.79
C GLY A 197 12.64 16.11 -0.49
N ALA A 198 12.58 14.91 0.10
CA ALA A 198 11.32 14.25 0.41
C ALA A 198 10.54 14.93 1.57
N PRO A 199 11.18 15.40 2.67
CA PRO A 199 10.49 16.18 3.69
C PRO A 199 9.86 17.47 3.13
N GLU A 200 10.57 18.18 2.25
CA GLU A 200 10.11 19.41 1.61
C GLU A 200 8.94 19.13 0.66
N ALA A 201 9.00 18.05 -0.13
CA ALA A 201 7.89 17.60 -0.97
C ALA A 201 6.63 17.33 -0.12
N LEU A 202 6.80 16.66 1.01
CA LEU A 202 5.68 16.31 1.89
C LEU A 202 5.06 17.55 2.53
N ALA A 203 5.88 18.51 2.95
CA ALA A 203 5.41 19.79 3.48
C ALA A 203 4.63 20.58 2.41
N ALA A 204 5.16 20.67 1.18
CA ALA A 204 4.50 21.34 0.07
C ALA A 204 3.14 20.69 -0.26
N LEU A 205 3.08 19.36 -0.29
CA LEU A 205 1.85 18.61 -0.51
C LEU A 205 0.80 18.90 0.57
N ALA A 206 1.19 18.88 1.85
CA ALA A 206 0.28 19.17 2.96
C ALA A 206 -0.28 20.60 2.89
N LEU A 207 0.56 21.58 2.55
CA LEU A 207 0.13 22.98 2.37
C LEU A 207 -0.83 23.13 1.18
N SER A 208 -0.56 22.45 0.07
CA SER A 208 -1.43 22.44 -1.11
C SER A 208 -2.81 21.84 -0.82
N ALA A 209 -2.84 20.70 -0.13
CA ALA A 209 -4.08 20.04 0.29
C ALA A 209 -4.92 20.95 1.20
N ALA A 210 -4.27 21.65 2.15
CA ALA A 210 -4.94 22.61 3.02
C ALA A 210 -5.48 23.83 2.25
N ALA A 211 -4.73 24.35 1.28
CA ALA A 211 -5.17 25.47 0.45
C ALA A 211 -6.37 25.11 -0.44
N THR A 212 -6.35 23.91 -1.03
CA THR A 212 -7.45 23.40 -1.87
C THR A 212 -8.73 23.22 -1.06
N ALA A 213 -8.63 22.68 0.16
CA ALA A 213 -9.78 22.54 1.06
C ALA A 213 -10.43 23.89 1.40
N ARG A 214 -9.64 24.95 1.62
CA ARG A 214 -10.17 26.31 1.88
C ARG A 214 -10.89 26.93 0.69
N ARG A 215 -10.63 26.47 -0.54
CA ARG A 215 -11.22 27.01 -1.77
C ARG A 215 -12.53 26.30 -2.17
N ARG A 216 -12.86 25.14 -1.59
CA ARG A 216 -14.14 24.46 -1.86
C ARG A 216 -15.25 25.14 -1.02
N PRO A 217 -16.28 25.75 -1.64
CA PRO A 217 -17.40 26.26 -0.88
C PRO A 217 -18.08 25.10 -0.15
N VAL A 218 -18.28 25.25 1.16
CA VAL A 218 -19.07 24.31 1.95
C VAL A 218 -20.51 24.40 1.44
N THR A 219 -20.96 23.41 0.69
CA THR A 219 -22.37 23.29 0.32
C THR A 219 -23.12 22.88 1.58
N VAL A 220 -23.59 23.85 2.36
CA VAL A 220 -24.59 23.61 3.39
C VAL A 220 -25.91 23.38 2.65
N THR A 221 -26.26 22.12 2.41
CA THR A 221 -27.65 21.77 2.11
C THR A 221 -28.46 22.07 3.36
N ALA A 222 -29.20 23.18 3.34
CA ALA A 222 -30.20 23.48 4.34
C ALA A 222 -31.22 22.31 4.37
N PRO A 223 -31.62 21.80 5.54
CA PRO A 223 -32.70 20.82 5.62
C PRO A 223 -33.95 21.43 4.98
N GLY A 224 -34.46 20.75 3.95
CA GLY A 224 -35.57 21.23 3.15
C GLY A 224 -36.76 21.58 4.03
N SER A 225 -37.26 22.81 3.83
CA SER A 225 -38.59 23.21 4.27
C SER A 225 -39.62 22.23 3.71
N THR A 226 -40.21 21.43 4.59
CA THR A 226 -41.39 20.62 4.27
C THR A 226 -42.54 21.60 4.00
N SER A 227 -42.93 21.74 2.73
CA SER A 227 -44.18 22.41 2.38
C SER A 227 -45.34 21.56 2.90
N LEU A 228 -46.17 22.13 3.79
CA LEU A 228 -47.43 21.51 4.19
C LEU A 228 -48.36 21.32 2.98
N PRO A 229 -49.08 20.19 2.87
CA PRO A 229 -50.06 20.00 1.81
C PRO A 229 -51.27 20.93 2.01
N ALA A 230 -51.75 21.49 0.90
CA ALA A 230 -52.92 22.36 0.85
C ALA A 230 -54.19 21.60 1.30
N ARG A 231 -55.03 22.25 2.13
CA ARG A 231 -56.34 21.74 2.56
C ARG A 231 -57.29 21.63 1.37
N PRO A 232 -58.07 20.55 1.26
CA PRO A 232 -59.13 20.47 0.25
C PRO A 232 -60.31 21.38 0.62
N ALA A 233 -60.91 21.99 -0.40
CA ALA A 233 -62.10 22.82 -0.28
C ALA A 233 -63.35 21.97 -0.01
N SER A 234 -64.21 22.44 0.91
CA SER A 234 -65.52 21.84 1.19
C SER A 234 -66.53 22.16 0.08
N PRO A 235 -67.39 21.21 -0.31
CA PRO A 235 -68.53 21.51 -1.17
C PRO A 235 -69.72 22.00 -0.35
N ALA A 236 -70.57 22.81 -1.00
CA ALA A 236 -71.85 23.30 -0.54
C ALA A 236 -72.93 22.21 -0.50
#